data_AF-A0AAW2FWS7-F1
#
_entry.id   AF-A0AAW2FWS7-F1
#
_cell.length_a   1.000
_cell.length_b   1.000
_cell.length_c   1.000
_cell.angle_alpha   90.00
_cell.angle_beta   90.00
_cell.angle_gamma   90.00
#
_symmetry.space_group_name_H-M   'P 1'
#
loop_
_entity.id
_entity.type
_entity.pdbx_description
1 polymer ?
#
loop_
_entity_poly.entity_id
_entity_poly.type
_entity_poly.pdbx_seq_one_letter_code
_entity_poly.pdbx_strand_id
1 'polypeptide(L)'
;MFTKRLRTVIYNRICNCIRFFHDAPERIGVINNINKFDSQFFNLSTTESHIMDPGMRMLLEHTYEAVVDAGMNPKELRKTRTSVITAISICESRPYFLFTSQVRHI
;
A
#
# COMPACT_ATOMS: atom_id res chain seq x y z
N MET A 1 -23.04 -9.67 -5.36
CA MET A 1 -23.47 -8.28 -5.11
C MET A 1 -22.89 -7.76 -3.78
N PHE A 2 -21.56 -7.81 -3.60
CA PHE A 2 -20.89 -7.46 -2.32
C PHE A 2 -19.57 -6.68 -2.53
N THR A 3 -19.35 -6.08 -3.72
CA THR A 3 -18.02 -5.62 -4.15
C THR A 3 -17.95 -4.16 -4.61
N LYS A 4 -19.02 -3.37 -4.46
CA LYS A 4 -19.00 -1.92 -4.77
C LYS A 4 -18.99 -1.00 -3.54
N ARG A 5 -19.49 -1.45 -2.38
CA ARG A 5 -19.59 -0.61 -1.16
C ARG A 5 -18.30 -0.55 -0.34
N LEU A 6 -17.45 -1.58 -0.43
CA LEU A 6 -16.12 -1.62 0.21
C LEU A 6 -15.05 -0.81 -0.53
N ARG A 7 -15.25 -0.53 -1.83
CA ARG A 7 -14.32 0.24 -2.69
C ARG A 7 -14.03 1.65 -2.17
N THR A 8 -14.97 2.25 -1.44
CA THR A 8 -14.89 3.65 -1.01
C THR A 8 -14.59 3.78 0.48
N VAL A 9 -14.96 2.79 1.31
CA VAL A 9 -14.93 2.93 2.78
C VAL A 9 -13.51 2.82 3.37
N ILE A 10 -12.66 1.95 2.82
CA ILE A 10 -11.29 1.74 3.34
C ILE A 10 -10.41 2.95 3.02
N TYR A 11 -10.44 3.41 1.76
CA TYR A 11 -9.71 4.59 1.31
C TYR A 11 -10.19 5.87 1.98
N ASN A 12 -11.52 6.10 2.04
CA ASN A 12 -12.05 7.29 2.72
C ASN A 12 -11.79 7.29 4.23
N ARG A 13 -11.55 6.16 4.90
CA ARG A 13 -11.26 6.16 6.34
C ARG A 13 -9.81 6.52 6.66
N ILE A 14 -8.85 6.01 5.89
CA ILE A 14 -7.42 6.36 6.06
C ILE A 14 -7.21 7.85 5.73
N CYS A 15 -7.73 8.32 4.59
CA CYS A 15 -7.65 9.75 4.25
C CYS A 15 -8.47 10.66 5.20
N ASN A 16 -9.52 10.15 5.85
CA ASN A 16 -10.25 10.95 6.87
C ASN A 16 -9.54 11.00 8.22
N CYS A 17 -8.68 10.03 8.59
CA CYS A 17 -7.95 10.09 9.86
C CYS A 17 -7.09 11.35 9.98
N ILE A 18 -6.51 11.85 8.88
CA ILE A 18 -5.76 13.12 8.87
C ILE A 18 -6.67 14.34 9.10
N ARG A 19 -7.92 14.32 8.61
CA ARG A 19 -8.90 15.39 8.86
C ARG A 19 -9.51 15.36 10.27
N PHE A 20 -9.31 14.27 11.02
CA PHE A 20 -9.84 14.11 12.38
C PHE A 20 -8.96 14.76 13.45
N PHE A 21 -7.76 15.22 13.12
CA PHE A 21 -6.89 15.93 14.06
C PHE A 21 -7.14 17.43 13.98
N HIS A 22 -7.86 17.96 14.98
CA HIS A 22 -8.19 19.37 15.11
C HIS A 22 -6.95 20.29 15.26
N ASP A 23 -5.78 19.70 15.58
CA ASP A 23 -4.49 20.40 15.74
C ASP A 23 -3.45 20.04 14.67
N ALA A 24 -3.86 19.46 13.53
CA ALA A 24 -2.94 19.18 12.44
C ALA A 24 -2.46 20.49 11.78
N PRO A 25 -1.17 20.59 11.39
CA PRO A 25 -0.68 21.75 10.66
C PRO A 25 -1.42 21.93 9.34
N GLU A 26 -1.65 23.17 8.94
CA GLU A 26 -2.39 23.53 7.71
C GLU A 26 -1.77 22.93 6.43
N ARG A 27 -0.47 22.63 6.46
CA ARG A 27 0.27 22.08 5.33
C ARG A 27 0.83 20.71 5.64
N ILE A 28 0.49 19.74 4.80
CA ILE A 28 1.02 18.39 4.82
C ILE A 28 1.27 17.93 3.38
N GLY A 29 2.36 17.17 3.18
CA GLY A 29 2.64 16.52 1.90
C GLY A 29 1.71 15.33 1.69
N VAL A 30 0.90 15.35 0.64
CA VAL A 30 -0.01 14.26 0.29
C VAL A 30 0.43 13.66 -1.04
N ILE A 31 0.51 12.33 -1.07
CA ILE A 31 0.82 11.59 -2.28
C ILE A 31 -0.49 11.38 -3.06
N ASN A 32 -0.47 11.74 -4.34
CA ASN A 32 -1.60 11.55 -5.23
C ASN A 32 -1.75 10.07 -5.61
N ASN A 33 -2.98 9.63 -5.90
CA ASN A 33 -3.25 8.30 -6.47
C ASN A 33 -2.76 7.09 -5.65
N ILE A 34 -2.68 7.21 -4.32
CA ILE A 34 -2.26 6.14 -3.40
C ILE A 34 -3.14 4.87 -3.45
N ASN A 35 -4.25 4.92 -4.19
CA ASN A 35 -5.12 3.78 -4.48
C ASN A 35 -4.69 2.95 -5.70
N LYS A 36 -3.86 3.48 -6.60
CA LYS A 36 -3.43 2.77 -7.82
C LYS A 36 -2.40 1.71 -7.49
N PHE A 37 -2.52 0.56 -8.16
CA PHE A 37 -1.55 -0.53 -8.12
C PHE A 37 -1.87 -1.55 -9.22
N ASP A 38 -0.87 -1.99 -9.99
CA ASP A 38 -1.01 -3.06 -10.99
C ASP A 38 -0.82 -4.46 -10.35
N SER A 39 -1.90 -4.98 -9.75
CA SER A 39 -1.83 -6.29 -9.08
C SER A 39 -1.57 -7.45 -10.05
N GLN A 40 -2.02 -7.36 -11.30
CA GLN A 40 -1.88 -8.44 -12.28
C GLN A 40 -0.42 -8.59 -12.70
N PHE A 41 0.29 -7.47 -12.90
CA PHE A 41 1.71 -7.47 -13.20
C PHE A 41 2.54 -8.21 -12.13
N PHE A 42 2.22 -8.01 -10.85
CA PHE A 42 2.91 -8.66 -9.73
C PHE A 42 2.37 -10.06 -9.37
N ASN A 43 1.44 -10.61 -10.16
CA ASN A 43 0.76 -11.89 -9.88
C ASN A 43 0.06 -11.93 -8.50
N LEU A 44 -0.51 -10.81 -8.08
CA LEU A 44 -1.29 -10.69 -6.84
C LEU A 44 -2.79 -10.68 -7.16
N SER A 45 -3.59 -11.33 -6.31
CA SER A 45 -5.04 -11.26 -6.47
C SER A 45 -5.56 -9.85 -6.15
N THR A 46 -6.72 -9.53 -6.72
CA THR A 46 -7.40 -8.27 -6.39
C THR A 46 -7.68 -8.17 -4.89
N THR A 47 -8.08 -9.27 -4.24
CA THR A 47 -8.37 -9.27 -2.81
C THR A 47 -7.10 -8.98 -1.98
N GLU A 48 -5.98 -9.63 -2.30
CA GLU A 48 -4.71 -9.42 -1.59
C GLU A 48 -4.20 -8.00 -1.78
N SER A 49 -4.18 -7.48 -3.01
CA SER A 49 -3.76 -6.10 -3.28
C SER A 49 -4.63 -5.05 -2.57
N HIS A 50 -5.91 -5.34 -2.32
CA HIS A 50 -6.78 -4.41 -1.59
C HIS A 50 -6.48 -4.32 -0.09
N ILE A 51 -5.95 -5.39 0.51
CA ILE A 51 -5.59 -5.41 1.94
C ILE A 51 -4.12 -5.04 2.18
N MET A 52 -3.33 -4.92 1.11
CA MET A 52 -1.94 -4.49 1.20
C MET A 52 -1.83 -3.02 1.57
N ASP A 53 -0.86 -2.74 2.45
CA ASP A 53 -0.46 -1.39 2.79
C ASP A 53 -0.15 -0.58 1.50
N PRO A 54 -0.70 0.64 1.34
CA PRO A 54 -0.44 1.43 0.15
C PRO A 54 1.05 1.76 -0.04
N GLY A 55 1.81 1.96 1.03
CA GLY A 55 3.26 2.17 0.95
C GLY A 55 3.99 0.94 0.41
N MET A 56 3.56 -0.26 0.79
CA MET A 56 4.10 -1.50 0.24
C MET A 56 3.77 -1.68 -1.26
N ARG A 57 2.57 -1.28 -1.69
CA ARG A 57 2.17 -1.31 -3.11
C ARG A 57 3.03 -0.36 -3.95
N MET A 58 3.22 0.86 -3.47
CA MET A 58 4.12 1.82 -4.11
C MET A 58 5.55 1.30 -4.16
N LEU A 59 6.05 0.71 -3.07
CA LEU A 59 7.41 0.17 -3.02
C LEU A 59 7.66 -0.87 -4.12
N LEU A 60 6.71 -1.75 -4.40
CA LEU A 60 6.83 -2.75 -5.47
C LEU A 60 6.97 -2.12 -6.85
N GLU A 61 6.11 -1.15 -7.17
CA GLU A 61 6.14 -0.44 -8.46
C GLU A 61 7.44 0.36 -8.62
N HIS A 62 7.80 1.17 -7.62
CA HIS A 62 8.99 2.03 -7.71
C HIS A 62 10.29 1.21 -7.70
N THR A 63 10.32 0.05 -7.05
CA THR A 63 11.48 -0.85 -7.14
C THR A 63 11.63 -1.40 -8.55
N TYR A 64 10.52 -1.78 -9.20
CA TYR A 64 10.56 -2.24 -10.58
C TYR A 64 11.01 -1.13 -11.53
N GLU A 65 10.44 0.07 -11.39
CA GLU A 65 10.82 1.26 -12.17
C GLU A 65 12.30 1.59 -12.00
N ALA A 66 12.82 1.60 -10.77
CA ALA A 66 14.23 1.89 -10.51
C ALA A 66 15.19 0.88 -11.17
N VAL A 67 14.83 -0.40 -11.23
CA VAL A 67 15.65 -1.42 -11.92
C VAL A 67 15.65 -1.17 -13.43
N VAL A 68 14.48 -0.86 -14.02
CA VAL A 68 14.37 -0.57 -15.45
C VAL A 68 15.05 0.75 -15.82
N ASP A 69 14.94 1.77 -14.98
CA ASP A 69 15.60 3.07 -15.12
C ASP A 69 17.13 2.92 -15.12
N ALA A 70 17.65 1.98 -14.32
CA ALA A 70 19.07 1.59 -14.36
C ALA A 70 19.49 0.83 -15.64
N GLY A 71 18.57 0.62 -16.60
CA GLY A 71 18.81 -0.12 -17.84
C GLY A 71 18.92 -1.63 -17.66
N MET A 72 18.59 -2.16 -16.48
CA MET A 72 18.67 -3.58 -16.17
C MET A 72 17.33 -4.27 -16.45
N ASN A 73 17.40 -5.51 -16.93
CA ASN A 73 16.22 -6.36 -17.01
C ASN A 73 15.98 -7.02 -15.64
N PRO A 74 14.83 -6.80 -14.97
CA PRO A 74 14.55 -7.42 -13.67
C PRO A 74 14.64 -8.96 -13.65
N LYS A 75 14.50 -9.61 -14.81
CA LYS A 75 14.67 -11.06 -14.94
C LYS A 75 16.12 -11.50 -14.67
N GLU A 76 17.11 -10.66 -14.96
CA GLU A 76 18.53 -10.94 -14.75
C GLU A 76 18.89 -10.97 -13.26
N LEU A 77 18.17 -10.21 -12.43
CA LEU A 77 18.36 -10.21 -10.98
C LEU A 77 17.81 -11.49 -10.32
N ARG A 78 16.97 -12.28 -11.00
CA ARG A 78 16.38 -13.50 -10.41
C ARG A 78 17.48 -14.54 -10.14
N LYS A 79 17.46 -15.12 -8.94
CA LYS A 79 18.42 -16.14 -8.47
C LYS A 79 19.88 -15.64 -8.37
N THR A 80 20.09 -14.33 -8.37
CA THR A 80 21.39 -13.73 -8.08
C THR A 80 21.55 -13.47 -6.59
N ARG A 81 22.74 -13.03 -6.16
CA ARG A 81 23.02 -12.63 -4.77
C ARG A 81 22.57 -11.19 -4.47
N THR A 82 21.43 -10.77 -5.01
CA THR A 82 20.85 -9.45 -4.77
C THR A 82 20.11 -9.42 -3.44
N SER A 83 20.44 -8.46 -2.58
CA SER A 83 19.73 -8.21 -1.32
C SER A 83 18.72 -7.08 -1.49
N VAL A 84 17.67 -7.09 -0.65
CA VAL A 84 16.68 -6.01 -0.56
C VAL A 84 16.72 -5.47 0.87
N ILE A 85 16.95 -4.18 1.02
CA ILE A 85 16.98 -3.47 2.30
C ILE A 85 16.01 -2.31 2.20
N THR A 86 15.09 -2.20 3.16
CA THR A 86 14.06 -1.15 3.18
C THR A 86 14.00 -0.52 4.57
N ALA A 87 13.75 0.78 4.62
CA ALA A 87 13.53 1.50 5.87
C ALA A 87 12.03 1.85 5.96
N ILE A 88 11.33 1.21 6.89
CA ILE A 88 9.89 1.40 7.09
C ILE A 88 9.67 1.80 8.55
N SER A 89 9.21 3.03 8.77
CA SER A 89 8.95 3.54 10.12
C SER A 89 7.49 3.34 10.56
N ILE A 90 6.55 3.29 9.62
CA ILE A 90 5.12 3.26 9.91
C ILE A 90 4.44 2.31 8.93
N CYS A 91 3.61 1.41 9.45
CA CYS A 91 2.72 0.55 8.68
C CYS A 91 1.29 0.91 9.11
N GLU A 92 0.69 1.88 8.44
CA GLU A 92 -0.57 2.53 8.86
C GLU A 92 -1.78 1.57 8.79
N SER A 93 -1.65 0.48 8.03
CA SER A 93 -2.65 -0.59 7.93
C SER A 93 -2.67 -1.56 9.13
N ARG A 94 -1.60 -1.65 9.92
CA ARG A 94 -1.48 -2.61 11.03
C ARG A 94 -2.50 -2.39 12.18
N PRO A 95 -2.79 -1.15 12.60
CA PRO A 95 -3.85 -0.86 13.58
C PRO A 95 -5.25 -1.29 13.12
N TYR A 96 -5.56 -1.21 11.81
CA TYR A 96 -6.86 -1.60 11.26
C TYR A 96 -7.11 -3.12 11.27
N PHE A 97 -6.09 -3.92 10.97
CA PHE A 97 -6.22 -5.38 10.97
C PHE A 97 -6.40 -5.92 12.41
N LEU A 98 -5.74 -5.30 13.39
CA LEU A 98 -5.88 -5.62 14.81
C LEU A 98 -7.27 -5.24 15.34
N PHE A 99 -7.79 -4.07 14.99
CA PHE A 99 -9.08 -3.59 15.49
C PHE A 99 -10.27 -4.40 14.92
N THR A 100 -10.21 -4.82 13.65
CA THR A 100 -11.30 -5.62 13.02
C THR A 100 -11.30 -7.09 13.43
N SER A 101 -10.19 -7.59 13.99
CA SER A 101 -10.10 -8.95 14.53
C SER A 101 -10.76 -9.09 15.90
N GLN A 102 -10.80 -8.02 16.71
CA GLN A 102 -11.53 -8.02 17.99
C GLN A 102 -13.06 -7.89 17.83
N VAL A 103 -13.56 -7.42 16.70
CA VAL A 103 -15.01 -7.22 16.45
C VAL A 103 -15.68 -8.47 15.85
N ARG A 104 -14.96 -9.58 15.62
CA ARG A 104 -15.57 -10.86 15.22
C ARG A 104 -16.08 -11.71 16.40
N HIS A 105 -15.96 -11.22 17.63
CA HIS A 105 -16.38 -11.93 18.84
C HIS A 105 -17.43 -11.17 19.68
N ILE A 106 -18.18 -10.25 19.07
CA ILE A 106 -19.35 -9.62 19.69
C ILE A 106 -20.52 -9.67 18.70
#